data_AF-A0A7C9AI35-F1
#
_entry.id   AF-A0A7C9AI35-F1
#
_cell.length_a   1.000
_cell.length_b   1.000
_cell.length_c   1.000
_cell.angle_alpha   90.00
_cell.angle_beta   90.00
_cell.angle_gamma   90.00
#
_symmetry.space_group_name_H-M   'P 1'
#
loop_
_entity.id
_entity.type
_entity.pdbx_description
1 polymer ?
#
loop_
_entity_poly.entity_id
_entity_poly.type
_entity_poly.pdbx_seq_one_letter_code
_entity_poly.pdbx_strand_id
1 'polypeptide(L)'
;GLEEHKLIRELIALGYVQKEYKNQSLMDAGKACVLSLLKRGLFSVWWREGILRMHDLLHDLAVSIAGLEFKMVRSKSDEIDERVRHVSFIKAGICWDSLSKVTHLQSLIIENNNVTNPQLTKLLRFSPHLRVLRLARVGMKEVPT
;
A
#
# COMPACT_ATOMS: atom_id res chain seq x y z
N GLY A 1 11.17 1.37 8.11
CA GLY A 1 10.74 0.27 7.24
C GLY A 1 9.34 -0.17 7.62
N LEU A 2 8.90 -1.34 7.17
CA LEU A 2 7.52 -1.81 7.34
C LEU A 2 7.47 -2.86 8.46
N GLU A 3 6.53 -2.70 9.40
CA GLU A 3 6.25 -3.73 10.39
C GLU A 3 5.67 -4.97 9.70
N GLU A 4 6.18 -6.15 10.03
CA GLU A 4 5.78 -7.43 9.43
C GLU A 4 4.25 -7.62 9.44
N HIS A 5 3.62 -7.35 10.58
CA HIS A 5 2.19 -7.52 10.74
C HIS A 5 1.36 -6.60 9.83
N LYS A 6 1.86 -5.38 9.54
CA LYS A 6 1.22 -4.45 8.60
C LYS A 6 1.33 -4.97 7.17
N LEU A 7 2.52 -5.44 6.78
CA LEU A 7 2.73 -6.05 5.46
C LEU A 7 1.78 -7.24 5.25
N ILE A 8 1.67 -8.14 6.24
CA ILE A 8 0.81 -9.31 6.14
C ILE A 8 -0.65 -8.90 5.90
N ARG A 9 -1.16 -7.93 6.66
CA ARG A 9 -2.53 -7.43 6.47
C ARG A 9 -2.76 -6.82 5.08
N GLU A 10 -1.78 -6.10 4.56
CA GLU A 10 -1.85 -5.51 3.20
C GLU A 10 -1.87 -6.61 2.13
N LEU A 11 -1.01 -7.63 2.24
CA LEU A 11 -0.99 -8.76 1.32
C LEU A 11 -2.31 -9.55 1.36
N ILE A 12 -2.90 -9.74 2.55
CA ILE A 12 -4.20 -10.39 2.71
C ILE A 12 -5.31 -9.55 2.07
N ALA A 13 -5.35 -8.25 2.36
CA ALA A 13 -6.37 -7.34 1.82
C ALA A 13 -6.30 -7.25 0.30
N LEU A 14 -5.10 -7.25 -0.28
CA LEU A 14 -4.85 -7.32 -1.73
C LEU A 14 -5.06 -8.73 -2.31
N GLY A 15 -5.31 -9.74 -1.48
CA GLY A 15 -5.62 -11.10 -1.92
C GLY A 15 -4.42 -11.87 -2.46
N TYR A 16 -3.21 -11.45 -2.12
CA TYR A 16 -1.97 -12.14 -2.50
C TYR A 16 -1.63 -13.30 -1.57
N VAL A 17 -2.37 -13.47 -0.48
CA VAL A 17 -2.19 -14.58 0.47
C VAL A 17 -3.26 -15.64 0.21
N GLN A 18 -2.82 -16.85 -0.10
CA GLN A 18 -3.67 -18.02 -0.26
C GLN A 18 -3.41 -19.01 0.88
N LYS A 19 -4.47 -19.61 1.42
CA LYS A 19 -4.35 -20.68 2.40
C LYS A 19 -3.83 -21.95 1.72
N GLU A 20 -2.87 -22.61 2.36
CA GLU A 20 -2.35 -23.91 1.89
C GLU A 20 -3.30 -25.06 2.26
N TYR A 21 -4.02 -24.92 3.37
CA TYR A 21 -4.98 -25.91 3.86
C TYR A 21 -6.21 -25.24 4.48
N LYS A 22 -7.34 -25.96 4.46
CA LYS A 22 -8.68 -25.43 4.80
C LYS A 22 -8.75 -24.70 6.16
N ASN A 23 -8.04 -25.24 7.17
CA ASN A 23 -8.10 -24.76 8.54
C ASN A 23 -7.01 -23.71 8.88
N GLN A 24 -6.16 -23.33 7.91
CA GLN A 24 -5.15 -22.29 8.13
C GLN A 24 -5.84 -20.93 8.30
N SER A 25 -5.36 -20.11 9.23
CA SER A 25 -5.77 -18.70 9.29
C SER A 25 -5.09 -17.92 8.14
N LEU A 26 -5.73 -16.88 7.62
CA LEU A 26 -5.09 -16.01 6.62
C LEU A 26 -3.84 -15.32 7.19
N MET A 27 -3.83 -15.07 8.50
CA MET A 27 -2.68 -14.49 9.17
C MET A 27 -1.48 -15.44 9.15
N ASP A 28 -1.68 -16.73 9.42
CA ASP A 28 -0.58 -17.71 9.41
C ASP A 28 -0.11 -18.02 7.99
N ALA A 29 -1.03 -18.08 7.02
CA ALA A 29 -0.68 -18.12 5.61
C ALA A 29 0.16 -16.90 5.19
N GLY A 30 -0.21 -15.71 5.69
CA GLY A 30 0.52 -14.47 5.45
C GLY A 30 1.92 -14.47 6.06
N LYS A 31 2.08 -14.97 7.30
CA LYS A 31 3.40 -15.17 7.92
C LYS A 31 4.27 -16.12 7.11
N ALA A 32 3.70 -17.25 6.66
CA ALA A 32 4.42 -18.21 5.82
C ALA A 32 4.86 -17.59 4.48
N CYS A 33 3.99 -16.77 3.87
CA CYS A 33 4.31 -16.00 2.67
C CYS A 33 5.50 -15.04 2.91
N VAL A 34 5.45 -14.20 3.95
CA VAL A 34 6.55 -13.29 4.29
C VAL A 34 7.85 -14.04 4.60
N LEU A 35 7.77 -15.15 5.33
CA LEU A 35 8.93 -16.01 5.60
C LEU A 35 9.54 -16.58 4.31
N SER A 36 8.74 -16.95 3.32
CA SER A 36 9.22 -17.37 2.00
C SER A 36 9.97 -16.25 1.27
N LEU A 37 9.44 -15.02 1.31
CA LEU A 37 10.10 -13.85 0.73
C LEU A 37 11.44 -13.57 1.42
N LEU A 38 11.51 -13.70 2.75
CA LEU A 38 12.74 -13.59 3.53
C LEU A 38 13.78 -14.65 3.16
N LYS A 39 13.38 -15.92 3.07
CA LYS A 39 14.27 -17.03 2.67
C LYS A 39 14.85 -16.87 1.26
N ARG A 40 14.14 -16.15 0.39
CA ARG A 40 14.60 -15.82 -0.98
C ARG A 40 15.47 -14.56 -1.02
N GLY A 41 15.75 -13.94 0.13
CA GLY A 41 16.52 -12.70 0.21
C GLY A 41 15.76 -11.47 -0.30
N LEU A 42 14.42 -11.56 -0.45
CA LEU A 42 13.64 -10.43 -0.98
C LEU A 42 13.50 -9.28 0.03
N PHE A 43 13.59 -9.62 1.31
CA PHE A 43 13.63 -8.67 2.41
C PHE A 43 14.79 -9.02 3.34
N SER A 44 15.27 -7.99 4.03
CA SER A 44 16.16 -8.09 5.18
C SER A 44 15.36 -7.75 6.45
N VAL A 45 15.62 -8.48 7.54
CA VAL A 45 15.07 -8.18 8.87
C VAL A 45 16.05 -7.30 9.61
N TRP A 46 15.60 -6.14 10.05
CA TRP A 46 16.33 -5.36 11.04
C TRP A 46 15.94 -5.85 12.43
N TRP A 47 16.77 -6.77 12.95
CA TRP A 47 16.54 -7.62 14.13
C TRP A 47 16.15 -6.86 15.40
N ARG A 48 16.54 -5.59 15.52
CA ARG A 48 16.25 -4.75 16.69
C ARG A 48 14.85 -4.15 16.68
N GLU A 49 14.17 -4.11 15.54
CA GLU A 49 12.91 -3.36 15.39
C GLU A 49 11.78 -4.18 14.74
N GLY A 50 12.03 -5.44 14.34
CA GLY A 50 11.03 -6.26 13.63
C GLY A 50 10.61 -5.65 12.28
N ILE A 51 11.50 -4.82 11.71
CA ILE A 51 11.26 -4.08 10.49
C ILE A 51 11.76 -4.86 9.30
N LEU A 52 10.88 -5.06 8.32
CA LEU A 52 11.22 -5.58 7.01
C LEU A 52 11.72 -4.44 6.12
N ARG A 53 12.86 -4.66 5.45
CA ARG A 53 13.41 -3.75 4.45
C ARG A 53 13.74 -4.52 3.17
N MET A 54 13.12 -4.13 2.07
CA MET A 54 13.50 -4.59 0.74
C MET A 54 14.87 -4.00 0.38
N HIS A 55 15.74 -4.79 -0.24
CA HIS A 55 17.02 -4.28 -0.75
C HIS A 55 16.78 -3.29 -1.89
N ASP A 56 17.59 -2.25 -1.99
CA ASP A 56 17.40 -1.18 -2.99
C ASP A 56 17.36 -1.75 -4.43
N LEU A 57 18.18 -2.76 -4.75
CA LEU A 57 18.14 -3.46 -6.05
C LEU A 57 16.79 -4.15 -6.33
N LEU A 58 16.19 -4.78 -5.31
CA LEU A 58 14.89 -5.44 -5.44
C LEU A 58 13.75 -4.43 -5.47
N HIS A 59 13.92 -3.32 -4.77
CA HIS A 59 13.01 -2.19 -4.86
C HIS A 59 12.98 -1.64 -6.28
N ASP A 60 14.14 -1.41 -6.89
CA ASP A 60 14.23 -0.87 -8.26
C ASP A 60 13.66 -1.86 -9.28
N LEU A 61 13.92 -3.16 -9.09
CA LEU A 61 13.30 -4.21 -9.90
C LEU A 61 11.78 -4.24 -9.72
N ALA A 62 11.27 -4.17 -8.49
CA ALA A 62 9.84 -4.16 -8.23
C ALA A 62 9.15 -2.93 -8.84
N VAL A 63 9.77 -1.75 -8.77
CA VAL A 63 9.29 -0.53 -9.44
C VAL A 63 9.29 -0.72 -10.95
N SER A 64 10.34 -1.31 -11.52
CA SER A 64 10.40 -1.59 -12.96
C SER A 64 9.33 -2.58 -13.42
N ILE A 65 9.04 -3.62 -12.63
CA ILE A 65 8.04 -4.64 -12.96
C ILE A 65 6.62 -4.09 -12.78
N ALA A 66 6.38 -3.34 -11.71
CA ALA A 66 5.08 -2.72 -11.47
C ALA A 66 4.68 -1.76 -12.61
N GLY A 67 5.67 -1.21 -13.32
CA GLY A 67 5.46 -0.41 -14.52
C GLY A 67 4.51 0.75 -14.25
N LEU A 68 3.36 0.73 -14.93
CA LEU A 68 2.34 1.78 -14.84
C LEU A 68 1.24 1.47 -13.82
N GLU A 69 1.26 0.30 -13.18
CA GLU A 69 0.26 -0.07 -12.17
C GLU A 69 0.54 0.59 -10.81
N PHE A 70 1.77 1.04 -10.56
CA PHE A 70 2.17 1.73 -9.33
C PHE A 70 2.64 3.17 -9.60
N LYS A 71 2.17 4.11 -8.78
CA LYS A 71 2.64 5.49 -8.78
C LYS A 71 2.99 5.96 -7.37
N MET A 72 4.26 6.33 -7.18
CA MET A 72 4.67 7.16 -6.06
C MET A 72 4.56 8.63 -6.46
N VAL A 73 3.68 9.37 -5.78
CA VAL A 73 3.46 10.80 -5.99
C VAL A 73 4.32 11.58 -5.00
N ARG A 74 5.25 12.37 -5.55
CA ARG A 74 6.21 13.22 -4.82
C ARG A 74 5.93 14.71 -5.00
N SER A 75 5.19 15.08 -6.05
CA SER A 75 4.75 16.46 -6.32
C SER A 75 3.27 16.49 -6.72
N LYS A 76 2.59 17.62 -6.47
CA LYS A 76 1.22 17.85 -6.97
C LYS A 76 1.13 17.85 -8.50
N SER A 77 2.24 18.13 -9.18
CA SER A 77 2.35 18.12 -10.64
C SER A 77 2.48 16.71 -11.21
N ASP A 78 2.66 15.68 -10.37
CA ASP A 78 2.82 14.32 -10.87
C ASP A 78 1.50 13.83 -11.46
N GLU A 79 1.54 13.49 -12.74
CA GLU A 79 0.41 12.85 -13.41
C GLU A 79 0.25 11.39 -12.96
N ILE A 80 -1.00 10.96 -12.82
CA ILE A 80 -1.39 9.60 -12.48
C ILE A 80 -2.06 8.99 -13.71
N ASP A 81 -1.41 8.00 -14.31
CA ASP A 81 -1.92 7.26 -15.48
C ASP A 81 -3.19 6.46 -15.10
N GLU A 82 -4.11 6.29 -16.04
CA GLU A 82 -5.38 5.57 -15.82
C GLU A 82 -5.18 4.06 -15.52
N ARG A 83 -4.03 3.50 -15.89
CA ARG A 83 -3.63 2.11 -15.61
C ARG A 83 -3.14 1.94 -14.18
N VAL A 84 -2.89 3.02 -13.45
CA VAL A 84 -2.47 2.94 -12.06
C VAL A 84 -3.55 2.23 -11.23
N ARG A 85 -3.09 1.31 -10.40
CA ARG A 85 -3.90 0.55 -9.43
C ARG A 85 -3.43 0.83 -8.00
N HIS A 86 -2.19 1.28 -7.83
CA HIS A 86 -1.58 1.49 -6.52
C HIS A 86 -0.94 2.87 -6.44
N VAL A 87 -1.41 3.72 -5.53
CA VAL A 87 -0.91 5.08 -5.35
C VAL A 87 -0.34 5.28 -3.96
N SER A 88 0.83 5.93 -3.88
CA SER A 88 1.42 6.36 -2.62
C SER A 88 1.74 7.86 -2.66
N PHE A 89 1.15 8.65 -1.76
CA PHE A 89 1.45 10.06 -1.57
C PHE A 89 2.42 10.24 -0.40
N ILE A 90 3.62 10.77 -0.67
CA ILE A 90 4.64 11.03 0.35
C ILE A 90 4.99 12.51 0.35
N LYS A 91 4.52 13.26 1.36
CA LYS A 91 4.83 14.70 1.56
C LYS A 91 4.55 15.62 0.34
N ALA A 92 3.80 15.16 -0.65
CA ALA A 92 3.56 15.86 -1.91
C ALA A 92 2.35 16.81 -1.87
N GLY A 93 1.49 16.70 -0.85
CA GLY A 93 0.11 17.15 -0.95
C GLY A 93 -0.71 16.23 -1.87
N ILE A 94 -1.99 16.04 -1.54
CA ILE A 94 -2.86 15.14 -2.30
C ILE A 94 -3.50 15.92 -3.46
N CYS A 95 -3.32 15.44 -4.69
CA CYS A 95 -4.06 15.92 -5.85
C CYS A 95 -5.32 15.07 -6.05
N TRP A 96 -6.43 15.49 -5.45
CA TRP A 96 -7.69 14.75 -5.50
C TRP A 96 -8.29 14.68 -6.91
N ASP A 97 -8.05 15.69 -7.74
CA ASP A 97 -8.58 15.72 -9.10
C ASP A 97 -7.89 14.68 -9.98
N SER A 98 -6.56 14.56 -9.91
CA SER A 98 -5.83 13.48 -10.59
C SER A 98 -6.21 12.11 -10.05
N LEU A 99 -6.36 11.97 -8.73
CA LEU A 99 -6.74 10.70 -8.10
C LEU A 99 -8.16 10.26 -8.50
N SER A 100 -9.09 11.20 -8.69
CA SER A 100 -10.47 10.90 -9.10
C SER A 100 -10.59 10.30 -10.51
N LYS A 101 -9.56 10.45 -11.35
CA LYS A 101 -9.51 9.85 -12.70
C LYS A 101 -9.10 8.39 -12.67
N VAL A 102 -8.56 7.90 -11.55
CA VAL A 102 -8.10 6.52 -11.39
C VAL A 102 -9.30 5.63 -11.05
N THR A 103 -9.85 4.97 -12.07
CA THR A 103 -11.11 4.22 -11.97
C THR A 103 -10.99 2.86 -11.29
N HIS A 104 -9.79 2.26 -11.28
CA HIS A 104 -9.55 0.93 -10.69
C HIS A 104 -8.50 0.98 -9.58
N LEU A 105 -8.52 2.04 -8.77
CA LEU A 105 -7.62 2.15 -7.63
C LEU A 105 -7.86 1.00 -6.65
N GLN A 106 -6.83 0.18 -6.41
CA GLN A 106 -6.85 -0.97 -5.50
C GLN A 106 -6.14 -0.70 -4.18
N SER A 107 -5.07 0.11 -4.19
CA SER A 107 -4.45 0.57 -2.95
C SER A 107 -4.12 2.06 -2.96
N LEU A 108 -4.35 2.69 -1.82
CA LEU A 108 -3.96 4.06 -1.56
C LEU A 108 -3.22 4.17 -0.24
N ILE A 109 -2.02 4.72 -0.30
CA ILE A 109 -1.21 5.03 0.86
C ILE A 109 -1.03 6.55 0.90
N ILE A 110 -1.40 7.15 2.02
CA ILE A 110 -1.20 8.57 2.28
C ILE A 110 -0.32 8.69 3.51
N GLU A 111 0.88 9.25 3.32
CA GLU A 111 1.83 9.45 4.41
C GLU A 111 2.19 10.92 4.59
N ASN A 112 2.16 11.41 5.83
CA ASN A 112 2.55 12.78 6.20
C ASN A 112 1.77 13.85 5.42
N ASN A 113 0.46 13.66 5.26
CA ASN A 113 -0.45 14.60 4.60
C ASN A 113 -1.67 14.83 5.49
N ASN A 114 -2.39 15.95 5.28
CA ASN A 114 -3.67 16.19 5.93
C ASN A 114 -4.80 15.73 5.00
N VAL A 115 -5.71 14.92 5.55
CA VAL A 115 -6.92 14.44 4.88
C VAL A 115 -8.11 14.81 5.77
N THR A 116 -9.17 15.32 5.17
CA THR A 116 -10.43 15.57 5.89
C THR A 116 -11.44 14.46 5.61
N ASN A 117 -12.40 14.26 6.52
CA ASN A 117 -13.48 13.27 6.32
C ASN A 117 -14.22 13.44 4.98
N PRO A 118 -14.64 14.66 4.55
CA PRO A 118 -15.29 14.83 3.26
C PRO A 118 -14.43 14.40 2.06
N GLN A 119 -13.12 14.61 2.12
CA GLN A 119 -12.19 14.15 1.08
C GLN A 119 -12.12 12.63 1.04
N LEU A 120 -12.10 11.98 2.21
CA LEU A 120 -12.09 10.53 2.32
C LEU A 120 -13.42 9.92 1.84
N THR A 121 -14.55 10.51 2.21
CA THR A 121 -15.86 10.06 1.71
C THR A 121 -15.95 10.22 0.19
N LYS A 122 -15.43 11.33 -0.37
CA LYS A 122 -15.36 11.52 -1.83
C LYS A 122 -14.50 10.42 -2.47
N LEU A 123 -13.33 10.12 -1.91
CA LEU A 123 -12.44 9.04 -2.35
C LEU A 123 -13.15 7.70 -2.45
N LEU A 124 -13.79 7.28 -1.36
CA LEU A 124 -14.43 5.98 -1.28
C LEU A 124 -15.56 5.83 -2.31
N ARG A 125 -16.23 6.93 -2.68
CA ARG A 125 -17.29 6.91 -3.70
C ARG A 125 -16.79 6.63 -5.11
N PHE A 126 -15.60 7.12 -5.49
CA PHE A 126 -15.06 6.94 -6.83
C PHE A 126 -14.09 5.76 -6.96
N SER A 127 -13.77 5.08 -5.85
CA SER A 127 -12.83 3.95 -5.83
C SER A 127 -13.48 2.64 -5.34
N PRO A 128 -14.46 2.09 -6.08
CA PRO A 128 -15.17 0.87 -5.67
C PRO A 128 -14.27 -0.38 -5.61
N HIS A 129 -13.10 -0.33 -6.25
CA HIS A 129 -12.12 -1.41 -6.25
C HIS A 129 -11.06 -1.27 -5.15
N LEU A 130 -11.19 -0.27 -4.26
CA LEU A 130 -10.21 -0.02 -3.22
C LEU A 130 -10.22 -1.14 -2.18
N ARG A 131 -9.08 -1.81 -2.02
CA ARG A 131 -8.88 -2.92 -1.07
C ARG A 131 -8.02 -2.51 0.11
N VAL A 132 -7.07 -1.61 -0.12
CA VAL A 132 -6.16 -1.11 0.91
C VAL A 132 -6.20 0.40 0.96
N LEU A 133 -6.56 0.93 2.12
CA LEU A 133 -6.43 2.35 2.46
C LEU A 133 -5.53 2.46 3.68
N ARG A 134 -4.37 3.10 3.51
CA ARG A 134 -3.43 3.35 4.61
C ARG A 134 -3.23 4.84 4.80
N LEU A 135 -3.63 5.31 5.99
CA LEU A 135 -3.43 6.68 6.45
C LEU A 135 -2.35 6.65 7.53
N ALA A 136 -1.14 7.10 7.21
CA ALA A 136 -0.01 7.09 8.11
C ALA A 136 0.44 8.52 8.43
N ARG A 137 0.53 8.85 9.73
CA ARG A 137 0.93 10.18 10.20
C ARG A 137 0.10 11.30 9.56
N VAL A 138 -1.19 11.03 9.38
CA VAL A 138 -2.17 12.00 8.89
C VAL A 138 -2.68 12.79 10.09
N GLY A 139 -2.85 14.11 9.94
CA GLY A 139 -3.38 14.98 10.99
C GLY A 139 -4.86 14.76 11.33
N MET A 140 -5.41 13.57 11.08
CA MET A 140 -6.80 13.22 11.39
C MET A 140 -6.93 12.88 12.87
N LYS A 141 -7.84 13.57 13.56
CA LYS A 141 -8.13 13.31 14.97
C LYS A 141 -9.18 12.21 15.17
N GLU A 142 -10.01 11.92 14.16
CA GLU A 142 -11.07 10.89 14.21
C GLU A 142 -11.29 10.26 12.83
N VAL A 143 -11.67 8.97 12.80
CA VAL A 143 -12.02 8.20 11.58
C VAL A 143 -13.51 8.43 11.28
N PRO A 144 -13.93 8.64 10.01
CA PRO A 144 -15.35 8.87 9.72
C PRO A 144 -16.18 7.62 10.03
N THR A 145 -17.27 7.81 10.79
CA THR A 145 -18.32 6.82 11.06
C THR A 145 -19.24 6.61 9.86
#